data_AF-A0A4S8L4X7-F1
#
_entry.id   AF-A0A4S8L4X7-F1
#
_cell.length_a   1.000
_cell.length_b   1.000
_cell.length_c   1.000
_cell.angle_alpha   90.00
_cell.angle_beta   90.00
_cell.angle_gamma   90.00
#
_symmetry.space_group_name_H-M   'P 1'
#
loop_
_entity.id
_entity.type
_entity.pdbx_description
1 polymer ?
#
loop_
_entity_poly.entity_id
_entity_poly.type
_entity_poly.pdbx_seq_one_letter_code
_entity_poly.pdbx_strand_id
1 'polypeptide(L)'
;MAPVQKGDTISFSLDSKREVTVTWSQTTNKSEPYYATVAKNTRDNVDVNFFVQKSWFDNELNKFATVDGNTARVTITEKFQYGQKNAQGDFRFVVYHDTSRKPYQHRFIETTLLAKGGDIAVKLAKAFGYDQVGTSVSDFLKGFIGDYLHNF
;
A
#
# COMPACT_ATOMS: atom_id res chain seq x y z
N MET A 1 8.88 -0.24 -15.98
CA MET A 1 8.39 -1.53 -15.45
C MET A 1 7.79 -1.25 -14.09
N ALA A 2 6.66 -1.87 -13.73
CA ALA A 2 6.05 -1.67 -12.43
C ALA A 2 7.02 -2.08 -11.29
N PRO A 3 7.04 -1.36 -10.16
CA PRO A 3 7.95 -1.64 -9.04
C PRO A 3 7.68 -3.00 -8.36
N VAL A 4 6.52 -3.60 -8.62
CA VAL A 4 6.12 -4.90 -8.10
C VAL A 4 5.23 -5.66 -9.09
N GLN A 5 5.45 -6.96 -9.20
CA GLN A 5 4.72 -7.89 -10.06
C GLN A 5 4.35 -9.16 -9.29
N LYS A 6 3.41 -9.92 -9.85
CA LYS A 6 3.09 -11.26 -9.34
C LYS A 6 4.34 -12.14 -9.34
N GLY A 7 4.56 -12.89 -8.27
CA GLY A 7 5.74 -13.74 -8.07
C GLY A 7 6.94 -13.02 -7.45
N ASP A 8 6.96 -11.68 -7.41
CA ASP A 8 7.99 -10.94 -6.69
C ASP A 8 7.89 -11.21 -5.18
N THR A 9 9.01 -11.02 -4.48
CA THR A 9 9.02 -11.01 -3.01
C THR A 9 9.36 -9.62 -2.52
N ILE A 10 8.57 -9.11 -1.58
CA ILE A 10 8.82 -7.84 -0.90
C ILE A 10 9.24 -8.11 0.55
N SER A 11 10.15 -7.30 1.07
CA SER A 11 10.59 -7.36 2.47
C SER A 11 10.37 -6.04 3.19
N PHE A 12 9.90 -6.08 4.43
CA PHE A 12 9.66 -4.89 5.25
C PHE A 12 9.98 -5.15 6.73
N SER A 13 10.24 -4.08 7.48
CA SER A 13 10.46 -4.13 8.92
C SER A 13 9.13 -4.10 9.67
N LEU A 14 8.96 -4.95 10.68
CA LEU A 14 7.74 -5.01 11.49
C LEU A 14 7.52 -3.75 12.34
N ASP A 15 8.60 -3.05 12.69
CA ASP A 15 8.55 -1.81 13.47
C ASP A 15 8.28 -0.57 12.60
N SER A 16 8.59 -0.65 11.31
CA SER A 16 8.48 0.49 10.39
C SER A 16 7.13 0.50 9.67
N LYS A 17 6.05 0.75 10.43
CA LYS A 17 4.69 0.81 9.90
C LYS A 17 3.90 1.98 10.48
N ARG A 18 2.84 2.36 9.77
CA ARG A 18 1.90 3.40 10.17
C ARG A 18 0.47 2.90 10.07
N GLU A 19 -0.32 3.12 11.10
CA GLU A 19 -1.77 2.88 11.01
C GLU A 19 -2.44 4.00 10.21
N VAL A 20 -3.28 3.62 9.25
CA VAL A 20 -4.12 4.50 8.46
C VAL A 20 -5.52 3.92 8.34
N THR A 21 -6.55 4.77 8.35
CA THR A 21 -7.94 4.33 8.27
C THR A 21 -8.52 4.64 6.90
N VAL A 22 -8.74 3.60 6.10
CA VAL A 22 -9.31 3.74 4.76
C VAL A 22 -10.82 3.71 4.86
N THR A 23 -11.46 4.78 4.38
CA THR A 23 -12.92 4.92 4.35
C THR A 23 -13.41 4.97 2.92
N TRP A 24 -14.45 4.19 2.60
CA TRP A 24 -15.03 4.11 1.26
C TRP A 24 -16.54 3.90 1.34
N SER A 25 -17.21 4.05 0.20
CA SER A 25 -18.64 3.81 0.07
C SER A 25 -18.90 2.61 -0.83
N GLN A 26 -19.81 1.73 -0.41
CA GLN A 26 -20.44 0.69 -1.23
C GLN A 26 -21.95 0.82 -1.03
N THR A 27 -22.62 -0.17 -0.44
CA THR A 27 -24.03 -0.05 -0.02
C THR A 27 -24.20 0.93 1.15
N THR A 28 -23.19 1.00 2.02
CA THR A 28 -23.08 1.96 3.12
C THR A 28 -21.66 2.50 3.16
N ASN A 29 -21.43 3.55 3.95
CA ASN A 29 -20.08 3.93 4.30
C ASN A 29 -19.44 2.80 5.12
N LYS A 30 -18.19 2.48 4.76
CA LYS A 30 -17.34 1.46 5.39
C LYS A 30 -16.02 2.11 5.75
N SER A 31 -15.41 1.63 6.82
CA SER A 31 -14.11 2.10 7.28
C SER A 31 -13.35 0.92 7.85
N GLU A 32 -12.07 0.80 7.52
CA GLU A 32 -11.21 -0.23 8.06
C GLU A 32 -9.79 0.31 8.28
N PRO A 33 -9.15 -0.01 9.41
CA PRO A 33 -7.74 0.28 9.64
C PRO A 33 -6.79 -0.65 8.86
N TYR A 34 -5.72 -0.06 8.37
CA TYR A 34 -4.62 -0.70 7.66
C TYR A 34 -3.29 -0.28 8.25
N TYR A 35 -2.29 -1.17 8.20
CA TYR A 35 -0.90 -0.78 8.33
C TYR A 35 -0.31 -0.49 6.96
N ALA A 36 0.22 0.72 6.79
CA ALA A 36 1.02 1.15 5.67
C ALA A 36 2.51 1.05 6.03
N THR A 37 3.30 0.43 5.18
CA THR A 37 4.76 0.34 5.31
C THR A 37 5.42 0.52 3.94
N VAL A 38 6.69 0.94 3.95
CA VAL A 38 7.53 0.88 2.75
C VAL A 38 8.27 -0.45 2.80
N ALA A 39 7.94 -1.32 1.86
CA ALA A 39 8.67 -2.56 1.62
C ALA A 39 9.71 -2.36 0.51
N LYS A 40 10.64 -3.30 0.39
CA LYS A 40 11.59 -3.37 -0.71
C LYS A 40 11.36 -4.62 -1.52
N ASN A 41 11.28 -4.49 -2.84
CA ASN A 41 11.27 -5.63 -3.74
C ASN A 41 12.66 -6.28 -3.77
N THR A 42 12.75 -7.59 -3.49
CA THR A 42 14.04 -8.30 -3.43
C THR A 42 14.70 -8.43 -4.80
N ARG A 43 13.95 -8.25 -5.89
CA ARG A 43 14.46 -8.32 -7.27
C ARG A 43 15.44 -7.19 -7.59
N ASP A 44 15.08 -5.96 -7.24
CA ASP A 44 15.74 -4.73 -7.69
C ASP A 44 15.95 -3.70 -6.58
N ASN A 45 15.57 -4.04 -5.33
CA ASN A 45 15.68 -3.19 -4.14
C ASN A 45 14.89 -1.88 -4.23
N VAL A 46 13.87 -1.82 -5.11
CA VAL A 46 12.98 -0.68 -5.27
C VAL A 46 11.95 -0.64 -4.14
N ASP A 47 11.66 0.56 -3.65
CA ASP A 47 10.65 0.80 -2.63
C ASP A 47 9.23 0.57 -3.19
N VAL A 48 8.43 -0.17 -2.42
CA VAL A 48 7.04 -0.53 -2.74
C VAL A 48 6.18 -0.20 -1.53
N ASN A 49 5.19 0.66 -1.69
CA ASN A 49 4.19 0.87 -0.65
C ASN A 49 3.34 -0.39 -0.47
N PHE A 50 3.24 -0.86 0.77
CA PHE A 50 2.50 -2.06 1.13
C PHE A 50 1.48 -1.74 2.22
N PHE A 51 0.24 -2.13 1.98
CA PHE A 51 -0.88 -1.97 2.89
C PHE A 51 -1.41 -3.34 3.30
N VAL A 52 -1.61 -3.52 4.60
CA VAL A 52 -2.20 -4.74 5.16
C VAL A 52 -3.34 -4.38 6.08
N GLN A 53 -4.48 -5.06 5.96
CA GLN A 53 -5.56 -4.90 6.92
C GLN A 53 -5.05 -5.17 8.35
N LYS A 54 -5.29 -4.22 9.26
CA LYS A 54 -4.69 -4.23 10.60
C LYS A 54 -4.97 -5.53 11.35
N SER A 55 -6.22 -6.00 11.34
CA SER A 55 -6.61 -7.24 12.03
C SER A 55 -5.89 -8.48 11.48
N TRP A 56 -5.60 -8.52 10.18
CA TRP A 56 -4.87 -9.64 9.56
C TRP A 56 -3.38 -9.55 9.84
N PHE A 57 -2.83 -8.34 9.91
CA PHE A 57 -1.45 -8.17 10.35
C PHE A 57 -1.28 -8.62 11.81
N ASP A 58 -2.15 -8.16 12.71
CA ASP A 58 -2.04 -8.42 14.15
C ASP A 58 -2.23 -9.91 14.51
N ASN A 59 -3.11 -10.61 13.79
CA ASN A 59 -3.52 -11.97 14.15
C ASN A 59 -3.03 -13.06 13.17
N GLU A 60 -2.67 -12.67 11.95
CA GLU A 60 -2.48 -13.62 10.84
C GLU A 60 -1.23 -13.36 10.00
N LEU A 61 -0.23 -12.65 10.54
CA LEU A 61 1.02 -12.33 9.85
C LEU A 61 1.66 -13.56 9.17
N ASN A 62 1.73 -14.68 9.89
CA ASN A 62 2.33 -15.92 9.40
C ASN A 62 1.56 -16.58 8.25
N LYS A 63 0.32 -16.15 7.95
CA LYS A 63 -0.45 -16.68 6.81
C LYS A 63 -0.03 -16.10 5.47
N PHE A 64 0.61 -14.93 5.47
CA PHE A 64 1.00 -14.23 4.24
C PHE A 64 2.47 -13.80 4.22
N ALA A 65 3.17 -13.83 5.36
CA ALA A 65 4.57 -13.47 5.46
C ALA A 65 5.39 -14.55 6.16
N THR A 66 6.66 -14.68 5.77
CA THR A 66 7.70 -15.36 6.54
C THR A 66 8.44 -14.33 7.38
N VAL A 67 8.50 -14.53 8.69
CA VAL A 67 9.14 -13.61 9.64
C VAL A 67 10.50 -14.15 10.07
N ASP A 68 11.49 -13.27 10.04
CA ASP A 68 12.88 -13.52 10.41
C ASP A 68 13.38 -12.32 11.25
N GLY A 69 13.36 -12.48 12.57
CA GLY A 69 13.59 -11.39 13.51
C GLY A 69 12.59 -10.25 13.32
N ASN A 70 13.11 -9.04 13.05
CA ASN A 70 12.29 -7.84 12.79
C ASN A 70 11.93 -7.65 11.30
N THR A 71 12.26 -8.62 10.44
CA THR A 71 12.00 -8.54 9.00
C THR A 71 10.94 -9.54 8.59
N ALA A 72 9.94 -9.09 7.84
CA ALA A 72 8.97 -9.95 7.19
C ALA A 72 9.19 -9.97 5.68
N ARG A 73 9.01 -11.14 5.06
CA ARG A 73 9.08 -11.35 3.60
C ARG A 73 7.76 -11.89 3.11
N VAL A 74 7.25 -11.33 2.02
CA VAL A 74 5.95 -11.66 1.42
C VAL A 74 6.13 -11.90 -0.07
N THR A 75 5.69 -13.06 -0.54
CA THR A 75 5.60 -13.33 -1.98
C THR A 75 4.25 -12.85 -2.51
N ILE A 76 4.27 -12.05 -3.58
CA ILE A 76 3.08 -11.49 -4.21
C ILE A 76 2.36 -12.57 -5.01
N THR A 77 1.11 -12.84 -4.63
CA THR A 77 0.24 -13.85 -5.24
C THR A 77 -1.09 -13.21 -5.66
N GLU A 78 -1.99 -14.00 -6.25
CA GLU A 78 -3.37 -13.56 -6.59
C GLU A 78 -4.23 -13.17 -5.37
N LYS A 79 -3.78 -13.45 -4.13
CA LYS A 79 -4.47 -13.00 -2.91
C LYS A 79 -4.27 -11.52 -2.61
N PHE A 80 -3.33 -10.89 -3.30
CA PHE A 80 -3.03 -9.47 -3.16
C PHE A 80 -3.74 -8.69 -4.26
N GLN A 81 -4.05 -7.43 -3.96
CA GLN A 81 -4.46 -6.46 -4.95
C GLN A 81 -3.44 -5.34 -5.07
N TYR A 82 -3.54 -4.54 -6.13
CA TYR A 82 -2.70 -3.36 -6.33
C TYR A 82 -3.48 -2.15 -6.80
N GLY A 83 -2.96 -0.97 -6.49
CA GLY A 83 -3.26 0.25 -7.23
C GLY A 83 -2.04 0.73 -7.99
N GLN A 84 -2.21 1.59 -8.99
CA GLN A 84 -1.18 2.20 -9.82
C GLN A 84 -1.67 3.54 -10.39
N LYS A 85 -0.74 4.44 -10.70
CA LYS A 85 -1.04 5.76 -11.28
C LYS A 85 -1.56 5.68 -12.71
N ASN A 86 -1.11 4.69 -13.48
CA ASN A 86 -1.41 4.56 -14.90
C ASN A 86 -1.21 3.12 -15.37
N ALA A 87 -1.61 2.84 -16.61
CA ALA A 87 -1.52 1.50 -17.21
C ALA A 87 -0.09 0.95 -17.29
N GLN A 88 0.93 1.82 -17.26
CA GLN A 88 2.35 1.47 -17.27
C GLN A 88 2.82 0.90 -15.92
N GLY A 89 2.01 1.03 -14.86
CA GLY A 89 2.29 0.53 -13.53
C GLY A 89 3.11 1.48 -12.67
N ASP A 90 3.14 2.76 -13.00
CA ASP A 90 3.85 3.77 -12.21
C ASP A 90 3.27 3.84 -10.80
N PHE A 91 4.15 3.89 -9.81
CA PHE A 91 3.81 3.90 -8.38
C PHE A 91 2.87 2.77 -7.95
N ARG A 92 3.00 1.60 -8.58
CA ARG A 92 2.22 0.44 -8.16
C ARG A 92 2.49 0.10 -6.70
N PHE A 93 1.42 -0.03 -5.92
CA PHE A 93 1.47 -0.38 -4.51
C PHE A 93 0.65 -1.65 -4.24
N VAL A 94 0.95 -2.34 -3.15
CA VAL A 94 0.35 -3.64 -2.81
C VAL A 94 -0.64 -3.48 -1.67
N VAL A 95 -1.77 -4.19 -1.74
CA VAL A 95 -2.77 -4.28 -0.68
C VAL A 95 -3.08 -5.74 -0.38
N TYR A 96 -2.98 -6.13 0.90
CA TYR A 96 -3.44 -7.42 1.42
C TYR A 96 -4.63 -7.23 2.36
N HIS A 97 -5.81 -7.65 1.92
CA HIS A 97 -7.08 -7.42 2.62
C HIS A 97 -8.19 -8.33 2.10
N ASP A 98 -9.34 -8.28 2.77
CA ASP A 98 -10.57 -8.89 2.28
C ASP A 98 -11.01 -8.24 0.96
N THR A 99 -10.88 -9.01 -0.14
CA THR A 99 -11.15 -8.56 -1.52
C THR A 99 -12.63 -8.41 -1.84
N SER A 100 -13.54 -8.81 -0.93
CA SER A 100 -14.97 -8.46 -1.06
C SER A 100 -15.21 -6.96 -0.85
N ARG A 101 -14.26 -6.28 -0.19
CA ARG A 101 -14.25 -4.84 0.02
C ARG A 101 -13.70 -4.17 -1.21
N LYS A 102 -14.40 -3.15 -1.70
CA LYS A 102 -14.04 -2.43 -2.92
C LYS A 102 -13.72 -0.96 -2.65
N PRO A 103 -12.71 -0.64 -1.83
CA PRO A 103 -12.20 0.72 -1.77
C PRO A 103 -11.57 1.11 -3.12
N TYR A 104 -11.75 2.37 -3.52
CA TYR A 104 -10.99 2.93 -4.63
C TYR A 104 -9.52 3.09 -4.25
N GLN A 105 -8.61 2.93 -5.21
CA GLN A 105 -7.17 2.96 -4.97
C GLN A 105 -6.70 4.29 -4.37
N HIS A 106 -7.27 5.43 -4.80
CA HIS A 106 -6.90 6.76 -4.32
C HIS A 106 -7.12 6.93 -2.81
N ARG A 107 -8.02 6.14 -2.18
CA ARG A 107 -8.29 6.23 -0.74
C ARG A 107 -7.10 5.82 0.12
N PHE A 108 -6.31 4.86 -0.32
CA PHE A 108 -5.08 4.45 0.37
C PHE A 108 -4.03 5.56 0.31
N ILE A 109 -3.87 6.18 -0.86
CA ILE A 109 -2.90 7.25 -1.07
C ILE A 109 -3.31 8.51 -0.31
N GLU A 110 -4.57 8.94 -0.48
CA GLU A 110 -5.14 10.11 0.20
C GLU A 110 -4.97 10.00 1.70
N THR A 111 -5.38 8.88 2.31
CA THR A 111 -5.27 8.73 3.76
C THR A 111 -3.83 8.71 4.24
N THR A 112 -2.89 8.20 3.44
CA THR A 112 -1.46 8.19 3.79
C THR A 112 -0.84 9.57 3.68
N LEU A 113 -1.13 10.32 2.60
CA LEU A 113 -0.57 11.66 2.39
C LEU A 113 -1.16 12.69 3.36
N LEU A 114 -2.43 12.54 3.76
CA LEU A 114 -3.06 13.39 4.77
C LEU A 114 -2.68 13.01 6.21
N ALA A 115 -2.08 11.84 6.42
CA ALA A 115 -1.64 11.43 7.75
C ALA A 115 -0.42 12.26 8.20
N LYS A 116 -0.59 13.12 9.21
CA LYS A 116 0.45 14.06 9.67
C LYS A 116 1.61 13.36 10.40
N GLY A 117 2.85 13.78 10.10
CA GLY A 117 4.05 13.61 10.96
C GLY A 117 4.81 12.27 10.87
N GLY A 118 6.10 12.28 11.21
CA GLY A 118 6.96 11.09 11.38
C GLY A 118 7.66 10.59 10.10
N ASP A 119 8.84 9.98 10.29
CA ASP A 119 9.72 9.53 9.19
C ASP A 119 9.03 8.54 8.24
N ILE A 120 8.15 7.68 8.77
CA ILE A 120 7.44 6.68 7.96
C ILE A 120 6.45 7.33 6.99
N ALA A 121 5.77 8.43 7.36
CA ALA A 121 4.89 9.14 6.42
C ALA A 121 5.68 9.79 5.29
N VAL A 122 6.84 10.39 5.61
CA VAL A 122 7.73 10.98 4.61
C VAL A 122 8.23 9.90 3.64
N LYS A 123 8.60 8.71 4.14
CA LYS A 123 9.01 7.58 3.31
C LYS A 123 7.88 7.08 2.40
N LEU A 124 6.68 6.87 2.95
CA LEU A 124 5.51 6.44 2.18
C LEU A 124 5.16 7.43 1.06
N ALA A 125 5.18 8.73 1.36
CA ALA A 125 4.94 9.80 0.38
C ALA A 125 5.98 9.78 -0.74
N LYS A 126 7.28 9.67 -0.39
CA LYS A 126 8.37 9.56 -1.36
C LYS A 126 8.26 8.31 -2.24
N ALA A 127 7.84 7.17 -1.68
CA ALA A 127 7.62 5.93 -2.45
C ALA A 127 6.44 6.05 -3.44
N PHE A 128 5.52 6.99 -3.22
CA PHE A 128 4.52 7.39 -4.22
C PHE A 128 5.03 8.46 -5.20
N GLY A 129 6.27 8.93 -5.08
CA GLY A 129 6.80 10.03 -5.87
C GLY A 129 6.20 11.40 -5.52
N TYR A 130 5.55 11.51 -4.35
CA TYR A 130 5.08 12.78 -3.84
C TYR A 130 6.24 13.50 -3.15
N ASP A 131 6.85 14.44 -3.87
CA ASP A 131 7.77 15.41 -3.29
C ASP A 131 6.94 16.59 -2.74
N GLN A 132 7.08 16.88 -1.45
CA GLN A 132 6.24 17.87 -0.75
C GLN A 132 6.44 19.31 -1.28
N VAL A 133 7.40 19.52 -2.19
CA VAL A 133 7.70 20.80 -2.82
C VAL A 133 6.78 21.01 -4.03
N GLY A 134 5.85 21.97 -3.91
CA GLY A 134 5.10 22.54 -5.03
C GLY A 134 3.98 21.70 -5.65
N THR A 135 3.82 20.43 -5.25
CA THR A 135 2.74 19.56 -5.76
C THR A 135 1.55 19.54 -4.79
N SER A 136 0.34 19.85 -5.26
CA SER A 136 -0.85 19.68 -4.43
C SER A 136 -1.23 18.19 -4.35
N VAL A 137 -1.67 17.73 -3.17
CA VAL A 137 -2.15 16.34 -2.97
C VAL A 137 -3.28 16.02 -3.96
N SER A 138 -4.18 16.97 -4.20
CA SER A 138 -5.27 16.82 -5.16
C SER A 138 -4.80 16.58 -6.59
N ASP A 139 -3.76 17.28 -7.05
CA ASP A 139 -3.25 17.10 -8.41
C ASP A 139 -2.53 15.76 -8.56
N PHE A 140 -1.79 15.34 -7.54
CA PHE A 140 -1.17 14.02 -7.52
C PHE A 140 -2.21 12.90 -7.59
N LEU A 141 -3.31 13.03 -6.83
CA LEU A 141 -4.37 12.03 -6.78
C LEU A 141 -5.17 11.90 -8.09
N LYS A 142 -5.20 12.91 -8.97
CA LYS A 142 -5.96 12.86 -10.25
C LYS A 142 -5.64 11.64 -11.10
N GLY A 143 -4.41 11.13 -11.06
CA GLY A 143 -4.03 9.89 -11.77
C GLY A 143 -4.55 8.60 -11.15
N PHE A 144 -5.06 8.65 -9.92
CA PHE A 144 -5.52 7.47 -9.16
C PHE A 144 -7.04 7.50 -8.89
N ILE A 145 -7.70 8.64 -9.12
CA ILE A 145 -9.12 8.82 -8.82
C ILE A 145 -9.97 8.01 -9.79
N GLY A 146 -11.00 7.35 -9.26
CA GLY A 146 -12.01 6.63 -10.04
C GLY A 146 -11.76 5.14 -10.21
N ASP A 147 -10.56 4.64 -9.93
CA ASP A 147 -10.24 3.23 -10.13
C ASP A 147 -10.31 2.42 -8.83
N TYR A 148 -10.84 1.20 -8.94
CA TYR A 148 -10.71 0.19 -7.90
C TYR A 148 -9.30 -0.39 -7.88
N LEU A 149 -8.97 -1.09 -6.79
CA LEU A 149 -7.80 -1.96 -6.79
C LEU A 149 -7.95 -3.08 -7.85
N HIS A 150 -6.82 -3.49 -8.41
CA HIS A 150 -6.70 -4.55 -9.42
C HIS A 150 -6.13 -5.84 -8.80
N ASN A 151 -6.40 -6.98 -9.41
CA ASN A 151 -5.78 -8.25 -9.02
C ASN A 151 -4.42 -8.45 -9.71
N PHE A 152 -3.47 -9.08 -9.02
CA PHE A 152 -2.15 -9.47 -9.55
C PHE A 152 -2.18 -10.67 -10.50
#